data_AF-A0A1Q7JD37-F1
#
_entry.id   AF-A0A1Q7JD37-F1
#
_cell.length_a   1.000
_cell.length_b   1.000
_cell.length_c   1.000
_cell.angle_alpha   90.00
_cell.angle_beta   90.00
_cell.angle_gamma   90.00
#
_symmetry.space_group_name_H-M   'P 1'
#
loop_
_entity.id
_entity.type
_entity.pdbx_description
1 polymer ?
#
loop_
_entity_poly.entity_id
_entity_poly.type
_entity_poly.pdbx_seq_one_letter_code
_entity_poly.pdbx_strand_id
1 'polypeptide(L)'
;MTRTRIAGFAGAVVLAGLAFQAGEYGTVDWLKLRRQLADERRAVRDLEVELDSLARLARALETDPAAQERAAREQFGMIRKGEILYRLVPQADAAPPLPR
;
A
#
# COMPACT_ATOMS: atom_id res chain seq x y z
N MET A 1 -33.30 -39.79 -43.87
CA MET A 1 -32.09 -39.59 -43.04
C MET A 1 -32.40 -39.97 -41.61
N THR A 2 -31.72 -40.99 -41.10
CA THR A 2 -32.07 -41.74 -39.88
C THR A 2 -31.89 -40.87 -38.63
N ARG A 3 -32.98 -40.71 -37.86
CA ARG A 3 -33.05 -39.92 -36.59
C ARG A 3 -31.90 -40.23 -35.63
N THR A 4 -31.38 -41.46 -35.68
CA THR A 4 -30.22 -41.94 -34.93
C THR A 4 -28.92 -41.18 -35.25
N ARG A 5 -28.71 -40.76 -36.50
CA ARG A 5 -27.53 -39.98 -36.90
C ARG A 5 -27.62 -38.53 -36.40
N ILE A 6 -28.83 -37.96 -36.38
CA ILE A 6 -29.08 -36.61 -35.85
C ILE A 6 -28.90 -36.60 -34.33
N ALA A 7 -29.44 -37.61 -33.63
CA ALA A 7 -29.23 -37.77 -32.19
C ALA A 7 -27.75 -37.98 -31.83
N GLY A 8 -27.01 -38.77 -32.63
CA GLY A 8 -25.57 -38.93 -32.47
C GLY A 8 -24.79 -37.63 -32.69
N PHE A 9 -25.14 -36.84 -33.71
CA PHE A 9 -24.52 -35.54 -33.96
C PHE A 9 -24.82 -34.54 -32.85
N ALA A 10 -26.08 -34.46 -32.40
CA ALA A 10 -26.48 -33.59 -31.31
C ALA A 10 -25.74 -33.95 -30.00
N GLY A 11 -25.63 -35.25 -29.68
CA GLY A 11 -24.85 -35.71 -28.54
C GLY A 11 -23.37 -35.36 -28.64
N ALA A 12 -22.77 -35.50 -29.83
CA ALA A 12 -21.37 -35.13 -30.07
C ALA A 12 -21.11 -33.62 -29.93
N VAL A 13 -22.03 -32.77 -30.40
CA VAL A 13 -21.93 -31.31 -30.25
C VAL A 13 -22.06 -30.90 -28.78
N VAL A 14 -22.98 -31.51 -28.04
CA VAL A 14 -23.13 -31.26 -26.59
C VAL A 14 -21.88 -31.70 -25.83
N LEU A 15 -21.33 -32.88 -26.13
CA LEU A 15 -20.08 -33.34 -25.52
C LEU A 15 -18.87 -32.46 -25.89
N ALA A 16 -18.79 -31.97 -27.13
CA ALA A 16 -17.75 -31.05 -27.54
C ALA A 16 -17.87 -29.68 -26.84
N GLY A 17 -19.08 -29.15 -26.67
CA GLY A 17 -19.33 -27.93 -25.92
C GLY A 17 -19.02 -28.09 -24.43
N LEU A 18 -19.37 -29.24 -23.84
CA LEU A 18 -19.01 -29.58 -22.47
C LEU A 18 -17.50 -29.78 -22.31
N ALA A 19 -16.80 -30.41 -23.26
CA ALA A 19 -15.34 -30.55 -23.21
C ALA A 19 -14.60 -29.21 -23.43
N PHE A 20 -15.19 -28.28 -24.18
CA PHE A 20 -14.65 -26.92 -24.33
C PHE A 20 -14.81 -26.10 -23.04
N GLN A 21 -15.89 -26.34 -22.27
CA GLN A 21 -16.06 -25.78 -20.93
C GLN A 21 -15.26 -26.52 -19.85
N ALA A 22 -15.15 -27.85 -19.96
CA ALA A 22 -14.45 -28.76 -19.04
C ALA A 22 -12.97 -28.97 -19.43
N GLY A 23 -12.46 -28.20 -20.39
CA GLY A 23 -11.02 -27.98 -20.58
C GLY A 23 -10.40 -27.08 -19.51
N GLU A 24 -11.17 -26.75 -18.46
CA GLU A 24 -10.86 -26.63 -17.01
C GLU A 24 -9.57 -25.91 -16.57
N TYR A 25 -8.95 -25.14 -17.45
CA TYR A 25 -8.06 -24.01 -17.15
C TYR A 25 -8.33 -22.91 -18.19
N GLY A 26 -9.62 -22.64 -18.37
CA GLY A 26 -10.15 -21.79 -19.42
C GLY A 26 -9.46 -20.43 -19.46
N THR A 27 -9.32 -19.89 -20.66
CA THR A 27 -8.75 -18.58 -20.98
C THR A 27 -9.12 -17.44 -20.02
N VAL A 28 -10.31 -17.51 -19.39
CA VAL A 28 -10.78 -16.58 -18.36
C VAL A 28 -9.98 -16.68 -17.05
N ASP A 29 -9.69 -17.89 -16.57
CA ASP A 29 -8.86 -18.10 -15.37
C ASP A 29 -7.42 -17.69 -15.63
N TRP A 30 -6.89 -17.97 -16.82
CA TRP A 30 -5.59 -17.46 -17.24
C TRP A 30 -5.55 -15.92 -17.25
N LEU A 31 -6.60 -15.27 -17.77
CA LEU A 31 -6.70 -13.81 -17.76
C LEU A 31 -6.82 -13.26 -16.32
N LYS A 32 -7.57 -13.95 -15.46
CA LYS A 32 -7.70 -13.61 -14.03
C LYS A 32 -6.37 -13.74 -13.30
N LEU A 33 -5.65 -14.84 -13.48
CA LEU A 33 -4.30 -15.05 -12.92
C LEU A 33 -3.32 -14.01 -13.45
N ARG A 34 -3.39 -13.68 -14.74
CA ARG A 34 -2.52 -12.65 -15.34
C ARG A 34 -2.79 -11.27 -14.77
N ARG A 35 -4.06 -10.92 -14.51
CA ARG A 35 -4.44 -9.68 -13.82
C ARG A 35 -3.95 -9.67 -12.38
N GLN A 36 -4.20 -10.74 -11.63
CA GLN A 36 -3.72 -10.89 -10.25
C GLN A 36 -2.20 -10.75 -10.17
N LEU A 37 -1.45 -11.40 -11.07
CA LEU A 37 0.00 -11.28 -11.13
C LEU A 37 0.44 -9.85 -11.46
N ALA A 38 -0.26 -9.16 -12.35
CA ALA A 38 0.05 -7.78 -12.70
C ALA A 38 -0.20 -6.82 -11.52
N ASP A 39 -1.28 -7.04 -10.77
CA ASP A 39 -1.63 -6.24 -9.61
C ASP A 39 -0.67 -6.49 -8.44
N GLU A 40 -0.34 -7.75 -8.16
CA GLU A 40 0.65 -8.10 -7.13
C GLU A 40 2.03 -7.49 -7.47
N ARG A 41 2.45 -7.57 -8.73
CA ARG A 41 3.69 -6.94 -9.18
C ARG A 41 3.66 -5.42 -9.08
N ARG A 42 2.49 -4.77 -9.18
CA ARG A 42 2.38 -3.32 -8.94
C ARG A 42 2.57 -3.04 -7.46
N ALA A 43 1.86 -3.77 -6.59
CA ALA A 43 1.99 -3.63 -5.15
C ALA A 43 3.45 -3.81 -4.69
N VAL A 44 4.14 -4.85 -5.16
CA VAL A 44 5.57 -5.06 -4.84
C VAL A 44 6.43 -3.87 -5.25
N ARG A 45 6.25 -3.33 -6.47
CA ARG A 45 7.02 -2.16 -6.92
C ARG A 45 6.73 -0.92 -6.09
N ASP A 46 5.47 -0.70 -5.72
CA ASP A 46 5.09 0.44 -4.90
C ASP A 46 5.74 0.36 -3.51
N LEU A 47 5.75 -0.84 -2.91
CA LEU A 47 6.46 -1.10 -1.65
C LEU A 47 7.98 -0.94 -1.79
N GLU A 48 8.58 -1.38 -2.89
CA GLU A 48 10.03 -1.20 -3.14
C GLU A 48 10.41 0.28 -3.19
N VAL A 49 9.58 1.11 -3.83
CA VAL A 49 9.78 2.58 -3.89
C VAL A 49 9.65 3.19 -2.49
N GLU A 50 8.67 2.75 -1.70
CA GLU A 50 8.51 3.22 -0.32
C GLU A 50 9.72 2.84 0.54
N LEU A 51 10.16 1.58 0.49
CA LEU A 51 11.35 1.11 1.21
C LEU A 51 12.61 1.89 0.82
N ASP A 52 12.82 2.13 -0.47
CA ASP A 52 13.96 2.93 -0.96
C ASP A 52 13.88 4.38 -0.45
N SER A 53 12.68 4.97 -0.40
CA SER A 53 12.48 6.30 0.17
C SER A 53 12.79 6.37 1.67
N LEU A 54 12.34 5.36 2.43
CA LEU A 54 12.59 5.25 3.87
C LEU A 54 14.06 4.98 4.15
N ALA A 55 14.72 4.13 3.36
CA ALA A 55 16.13 3.86 3.47
C ALA A 55 16.97 5.12 3.26
N ARG A 56 16.63 5.94 2.26
CA ARG A 56 17.28 7.25 2.06
C ARG A 56 17.09 8.18 3.26
N LEU A 57 15.88 8.24 3.81
CA LEU A 57 15.61 9.07 4.99
C LEU A 57 16.42 8.60 6.21
N ALA A 58 16.43 7.30 6.47
CA ALA A 58 17.22 6.71 7.55
C ALA A 58 18.71 7.03 7.39
N ARG A 59 19.25 6.89 6.18
CA ARG A 59 20.66 7.22 5.90
C ARG A 59 20.96 8.70 6.08
N ALA A 60 20.06 9.60 5.68
CA ALA A 60 20.21 11.03 5.94
C ALA A 60 20.25 11.30 7.45
N LEU A 61 19.34 10.70 8.23
CA LEU A 61 19.35 10.81 9.68
C LEU A 61 20.60 10.20 10.33
N GLU A 62 21.20 9.14 9.78
CA GLU A 62 22.40 8.54 10.35
C GLU A 62 23.68 9.34 10.04
N THR A 63 23.76 9.93 8.85
CA THR A 63 25.02 10.47 8.31
C THR A 63 25.08 11.99 8.27
N ASP A 64 23.95 12.70 8.25
CA ASP A 64 23.89 14.15 8.18
C ASP A 64 23.60 14.77 9.57
N PRO A 65 24.58 15.46 10.19
CA PRO A 65 24.38 16.14 11.46
C PRO A 65 23.28 17.19 11.44
N ALA A 66 23.04 17.85 10.29
CA ALA A 66 21.99 18.85 10.18
C ALA A 66 20.59 18.20 10.18
N ALA A 67 20.45 17.03 9.55
CA ALA A 67 19.22 16.24 9.61
C ALA A 67 18.94 15.72 11.04
N GLN A 68 19.99 15.25 11.74
CA GLN A 68 19.90 14.82 13.13
C GLN A 68 19.47 15.96 14.07
N GLU A 69 20.10 17.13 13.95
CA GLU A 69 19.77 18.27 14.78
C GLU A 69 18.34 18.74 14.56
N ARG A 70 17.88 18.77 13.30
CA ARG A 70 16.48 19.11 12.97
C ARG A 70 15.51 18.14 13.63
N ALA A 71 15.73 16.83 13.46
CA ALA A 71 14.88 15.81 14.07
C ALA A 71 14.91 15.90 15.61
N ALA A 72 16.08 16.12 16.22
CA ALA A 72 16.22 16.30 17.66
C ALA A 72 15.42 17.50 18.19
N ARG A 73 15.43 18.63 17.46
CA ARG A 73 14.70 19.84 17.82
C ARG A 73 13.19 19.70 17.59
N GLU A 74 12.78 19.20 16.44
CA GLU A 74 11.38 19.16 16.03
C GLU A 74 10.61 18.03 16.74
N GLN A 75 11.17 16.83 16.81
CA GLN A 75 10.46 15.66 17.37
C GLN A 75 10.64 15.55 18.88
N PHE A 76 11.80 15.96 19.40
CA PHE A 76 12.16 15.74 20.81
C PHE A 76 12.34 17.04 21.60
N GLY A 77 12.26 18.22 20.97
CA GLY A 77 12.44 19.51 21.64
C GLY A 77 13.82 19.71 22.25
N MET A 78 14.83 18.96 21.77
CA MET A 78 16.19 19.01 22.31
C MET A 78 16.87 20.32 21.92
N ILE A 79 17.69 20.85 22.84
CA ILE A 79 18.50 22.06 22.62
C ILE A 79 19.97 21.75 22.82
N ARG A 80 20.85 22.48 22.14
CA ARG A 80 22.29 22.32 22.31
C ARG A 80 22.72 22.87 23.66
N LYS A 81 23.83 22.36 24.21
CA LYS A 81 24.45 22.94 25.41
C LYS A 81 24.73 24.42 25.20
N GLY A 82 24.22 25.26 26.10
CA GLY A 82 24.38 26.72 26.06
C GLY A 82 23.26 27.49 25.35
N GLU A 83 22.28 26.81 24.74
CA GLU A 83 21.09 27.45 24.19
C GLU A 83 20.00 27.64 25.26
N ILE A 84 19.15 28.66 25.07
CA ILE A 84 18.01 28.97 25.95
C ILE A 84 16.72 28.81 25.13
N LEU A 85 15.83 27.93 25.61
CA LEU A 85 14.51 27.72 25.00
C LEU A 85 13.50 28.73 25.56
N TYR A 86 12.97 29.60 24.70
CA TYR A 86 11.84 30.46 25.05
C TYR A 86 10.52 29.77 24.70
N ARG A 87 9.65 29.55 25.69
CA ARG A 87 8.29 29.05 25.48
C ARG A 87 7.30 30.18 25.70
N LEU A 88 6.56 30.54 24.67
CA LEU A 88 5.44 31.47 24.79
C LEU A 88 4.26 30.71 25.41
N VAL A 89 3.89 31.09 26.63
CA VAL A 89 2.64 30.63 27.26
C VAL A 89 1.59 31.72 27.13
N PRO A 90 0.35 31.39 26.73
CA PRO A 90 -0.75 32.33 26.82
C PRO A 90 -0.87 32.83 28.26
N GLN A 91 -1.05 34.13 28.44
CA GLN A 91 -1.39 34.67 29.75
C GLN A 91 -2.71 34.01 30.16
N ALA A 92 -2.67 33.13 31.16
CA ALA A 92 -3.89 32.61 31.77
C ALA A 92 -4.71 33.83 32.18
N ASP A 93 -5.93 33.94 31.65
CA ASP A 93 -6.86 35.01 31.98
C ASP A 93 -6.80 35.23 33.49
N ALA A 94 -6.39 36.43 33.88
CA ALA A 94 -6.30 36.81 35.27
C ALA A 94 -7.67 36.55 35.90
N ALA A 95 -7.79 35.46 36.66
CA ALA A 95 -8.98 35.19 37.44
C ALA A 95 -9.24 36.44 38.30
N PRO A 96 -10.41 37.08 38.17
CA PRO A 96 -10.67 38.33 38.87
C PRO A 96 -10.49 38.10 40.37
N PRO A 97 -9.86 39.05 41.10
CA PRO A 97 -9.63 38.89 42.52
C PRO A 97 -10.97 38.67 43.25
N LEU A 98 -11.02 37.61 44.06
CA LEU A 98 -12.19 37.29 44.89
C LEU A 98 -12.50 38.49 45.80
N PRO A 99 -13.75 38.98 45.84
CA PRO A 99 -14.15 40.03 46.76
C PRO A 99 -14.00 39.55 48.20
N ARG A 100 -13.37 40.40 49.05
CA ARG A 100 -13.28 40.18 50.50
C ARG A 100 -14.62 40.39 51.18
#